data_AF-A0A7C1ZPZ0-F1
#
_entry.id   AF-A0A7C1ZPZ0-F1
#
_cell.length_a   1.000
_cell.length_b   1.000
_cell.length_c   1.000
_cell.angle_alpha   90.00
_cell.angle_beta   90.00
_cell.angle_gamma   90.00
#
_symmetry.space_group_name_H-M   'P 1'
#
loop_
_entity.id
_entity.type
_entity.pdbx_description
1 polymer ?
#
loop_
_entity_poly.entity_id
_entity_poly.type
_entity_poly.pdbx_seq_one_letter_code
_entity_poly.pdbx_strand_id
1 'polypeptide(L)'
;AGLVKFCQVSLNVFKGRIEYIVNAGKYGVLGKSTEGYFYGGTAASPALLGVGYIIGPRIAAYVFAGGLLGWVIITPLLIVSTGLPAGSSALDGFMLIWSDYVRYLGVGAMVVGGLYTIWKLRENLIHGVKEAVIGLRGGSVETKIRTDRDLDIKKVFLAIGFMIIPVFLVYAWLSQMYAVSLFMAILLVLLAFVASAIAGYMAGLLGSSNNPISGVTVAVLLFVSIIMLAFGVTGTSGMTIVIGMAAVVCCGAAISGDVLQSMAAGQMLGATPWKQQLAEMFGVIAAAPLLAIVVQALDKAYHIGSYDLPAPQAFLMGGIVRGVIGGEMVWPFVIAGAFLALVLIIMDIPVLPVAIGIYLPFTLTVPILVGGIVRALIDRKLNKESPEENEEISDWEMAIRKTGIKPKEKAHRTGLLFSAGLIAGEAIMGVISAFLIIGHINLGIFEEAPSWPGMLIWGYIAFLLGYIVLREFRKASHED
;
A
#
# COMPACT_ATOMS: atom_id res chain seq x y z
N ALA A 1 18.78 -5.67 6.59
CA ALA A 1 17.99 -4.87 5.63
C ALA A 1 18.54 -3.45 5.49
N GLY A 2 18.53 -2.62 6.55
CA GLY A 2 19.04 -1.25 6.48
C GLY A 2 20.47 -1.15 5.92
N LEU A 3 21.43 -1.89 6.48
CA LEU A 3 22.80 -1.92 5.94
C LEU A 3 22.88 -2.30 4.45
N VAL A 4 22.03 -3.23 3.99
CA VAL A 4 21.96 -3.63 2.58
C VAL A 4 21.50 -2.45 1.74
N LYS A 5 20.44 -1.75 2.14
CA LYS A 5 19.94 -0.56 1.44
C LYS A 5 20.97 0.57 1.40
N PHE A 6 21.66 0.81 2.51
CA PHE A 6 22.74 1.81 2.59
C PHE A 6 23.89 1.45 1.63
N CYS A 7 24.30 0.18 1.59
CA CYS A 7 25.34 -0.29 0.69
C CYS A 7 24.94 -0.17 -0.78
N GLN A 8 23.65 -0.39 -1.09
CA GLN A 8 23.11 -0.29 -2.45
C GLN A 8 23.01 1.16 -2.93
N VAL A 9 22.47 2.05 -2.09
CA VAL A 9 22.06 3.39 -2.51
C VAL A 9 23.09 4.46 -2.15
N SER A 10 23.66 4.43 -0.95
CA SER A 10 24.58 5.48 -0.48
C SER A 10 26.04 5.15 -0.77
N LEU A 11 26.47 3.90 -0.52
CA LEU A 11 27.87 3.51 -0.73
C LEU A 11 28.16 2.94 -2.13
N ASN A 12 27.13 2.67 -2.94
CA ASN A 12 27.27 2.04 -4.26
C ASN A 12 28.22 0.82 -4.27
N VAL A 13 28.11 -0.07 -3.27
CA VAL A 13 28.97 -1.26 -3.14
C VAL A 13 28.51 -2.40 -4.06
N PHE A 14 27.19 -2.53 -4.21
CA PHE A 14 26.59 -3.47 -5.15
C PHE A 14 25.24 -2.95 -5.65
N LYS A 15 24.88 -3.29 -6.88
CA LYS A 15 23.60 -2.91 -7.47
C LYS A 15 22.45 -3.58 -6.71
N GLY A 16 21.37 -2.82 -6.49
CA GLY A 16 20.15 -3.31 -5.86
C GLY A 16 19.27 -4.20 -6.74
N ARG A 17 19.63 -4.37 -8.02
CA ARG A 17 18.83 -5.11 -9.00
C ARG A 17 19.68 -5.67 -10.13
N ILE A 18 19.15 -6.71 -10.78
CA ILE A 18 19.67 -7.33 -12.00
C ILE A 18 18.55 -7.32 -13.03
N GLU A 19 18.85 -6.84 -14.23
CA GLU A 19 17.88 -6.66 -15.31
C GLU A 19 18.52 -7.06 -16.63
N TYR A 20 17.76 -7.75 -17.47
CA TYR A 20 18.17 -8.17 -18.79
C TYR A 20 17.01 -8.01 -19.75
N ILE A 21 17.34 -7.54 -20.95
CA ILE A 21 16.43 -7.54 -22.09
C ILE A 21 17.01 -8.46 -23.16
N VAL A 22 16.18 -9.36 -23.67
CA VAL A 22 16.56 -10.35 -24.68
C VAL A 22 15.77 -10.04 -25.96
N ASN A 23 16.48 -9.84 -27.07
CA ASN A 23 15.85 -9.73 -28.38
C ASN A 23 15.41 -11.11 -28.84
N ALA A 24 14.10 -11.27 -29.07
CA ALA A 24 13.46 -12.52 -29.46
C ALA A 24 13.36 -12.70 -30.98
N GLY A 25 13.95 -11.81 -31.78
CA GLY A 25 13.91 -11.83 -33.23
C GLY A 25 12.88 -10.89 -33.84
N LYS A 26 12.74 -10.96 -35.16
CA LYS A 26 11.78 -10.15 -35.94
C LYS A 26 10.47 -10.89 -36.16
N TYR A 27 9.37 -10.19 -35.96
CA TYR A 27 8.01 -10.69 -36.12
C TYR A 27 7.26 -9.82 -37.14
N GLY A 28 6.52 -10.48 -38.03
CA GLY A 28 5.66 -9.80 -39.00
C GLY A 28 4.25 -9.65 -38.42
N VAL A 29 3.87 -8.43 -38.05
CA VAL A 29 2.53 -8.12 -37.53
C VAL A 29 1.93 -6.96 -38.31
N LEU A 30 0.70 -7.14 -38.80
CA LEU A 30 -0.06 -6.14 -39.56
C LEU A 30 0.72 -5.55 -40.76
N GLY A 31 1.51 -6.40 -41.45
CA GLY A 31 2.31 -5.99 -42.62
C GLY A 31 3.59 -5.22 -42.29
N LYS A 32 3.93 -5.05 -41.01
CA LYS A 32 5.20 -4.46 -40.54
C LYS A 32 6.08 -5.53 -39.91
N SER A 33 7.39 -5.45 -40.15
CA SER A 33 8.39 -6.28 -39.45
C SER A 33 8.92 -5.49 -38.27
N THR A 34 8.62 -5.93 -37.06
CA THR A 34 9.06 -5.33 -35.80
C THR A 34 9.89 -6.34 -35.02
N GLU A 35 10.67 -5.88 -34.05
CA GLU A 35 11.46 -6.76 -33.19
C GLU A 35 10.70 -7.07 -31.90
N GLY A 36 10.77 -8.32 -31.45
CA GLY A 36 10.23 -8.75 -30.17
C GLY A 36 11.30 -8.69 -29.10
N TYR A 37 10.90 -8.26 -27.90
CA TYR A 37 11.80 -8.16 -26.76
C TYR A 37 11.16 -8.79 -25.53
N PHE A 38 11.94 -9.54 -24.75
CA PHE A 38 11.55 -10.05 -23.44
C PHE A 38 12.38 -9.39 -22.36
N TYR A 39 11.72 -9.07 -21.25
CA TYR A 39 12.35 -8.50 -20.07
C TYR A 39 12.40 -9.54 -18.94
N GLY A 40 13.54 -9.64 -18.27
CA GLY A 40 13.71 -10.45 -17.07
C GLY A 40 14.59 -9.74 -16.06
N GLY A 41 14.28 -9.90 -14.77
CA GLY A 41 15.08 -9.28 -13.72
C GLY A 41 14.57 -9.58 -12.32
N THR A 42 15.40 -9.27 -11.34
CA THR A 42 15.08 -9.39 -9.91
C THR A 42 15.80 -8.32 -9.10
N ALA A 43 15.16 -7.81 -8.06
CA ALA A 43 15.74 -6.89 -7.10
C ALA A 43 16.27 -7.64 -5.87
N ALA A 44 17.38 -7.18 -5.31
CA ALA A 44 17.92 -7.66 -4.04
C ALA A 44 17.33 -6.84 -2.87
N SER A 45 16.01 -6.90 -2.68
CA SER A 45 15.30 -6.15 -1.62
C SER A 45 14.87 -7.08 -0.47
N PRO A 46 15.53 -6.97 0.70
CA PRO A 46 15.08 -7.62 1.93
C PRO A 46 13.64 -7.25 2.35
N ALA A 47 13.21 -6.01 2.12
CA ALA A 47 11.85 -5.57 2.44
C ALA A 47 10.81 -6.32 1.61
N LEU A 48 11.01 -6.43 0.30
CA LEU A 48 10.06 -7.13 -0.58
C LEU A 48 10.01 -8.63 -0.31
N LEU A 49 11.15 -9.23 0.06
CA LEU A 49 11.18 -10.59 0.60
C LEU A 49 10.32 -10.72 1.86
N GLY A 50 10.44 -9.76 2.79
CA GLY A 50 9.59 -9.69 3.99
C GLY A 50 8.11 -9.53 3.64
N VAL A 51 7.76 -8.64 2.72
CA VAL A 51 6.37 -8.45 2.24
C VAL A 51 5.82 -9.76 1.68
N GLY A 52 6.58 -10.45 0.83
CA GLY A 52 6.22 -11.75 0.27
C GLY A 52 5.95 -12.82 1.34
N TYR A 53 6.77 -12.84 2.40
CA TYR A 53 6.58 -13.75 3.52
C TYR A 53 5.31 -13.46 4.31
N ILE A 54 5.00 -12.17 4.54
CA ILE A 54 3.82 -11.73 5.30
C ILE A 54 2.52 -12.05 4.55
N ILE A 55 2.44 -11.69 3.26
CA ILE A 55 1.22 -11.92 2.46
C ILE A 55 1.03 -13.39 2.07
N GLY A 56 2.07 -14.20 2.24
CA GLY A 56 2.05 -15.64 2.01
C GLY A 56 2.10 -16.07 0.54
N PRO A 57 2.21 -17.39 0.30
CA PRO A 57 2.51 -17.93 -1.02
C PRO A 57 1.43 -17.71 -2.06
N ARG A 58 0.15 -17.76 -1.68
CA ARG A 58 -0.98 -17.59 -2.62
C ARG A 58 -1.01 -16.17 -3.19
N ILE A 59 -0.98 -15.16 -2.32
CA ILE A 59 -1.02 -13.75 -2.75
C ILE A 59 0.26 -13.39 -3.51
N ALA A 60 1.43 -13.84 -3.04
CA ALA A 60 2.69 -13.62 -3.73
C ALA A 60 2.71 -14.23 -5.14
N ALA A 61 2.12 -15.43 -5.33
CA ALA A 61 1.98 -16.04 -6.65
C ALA A 61 1.05 -15.23 -7.58
N TYR A 62 -0.05 -14.67 -7.07
CA TYR A 62 -0.92 -13.80 -7.88
C TYR A 62 -0.25 -12.50 -8.30
N VAL A 63 0.52 -11.86 -7.40
CA VAL A 63 1.34 -10.69 -7.76
C VAL A 63 2.35 -11.06 -8.85
N PHE A 64 3.03 -12.19 -8.73
CA PHE A 64 3.97 -12.65 -9.75
C PHE A 64 3.28 -12.98 -11.08
N ALA A 65 2.14 -13.66 -11.05
CA ALA A 65 1.34 -13.95 -12.24
C ALA A 65 0.88 -12.68 -12.96
N GLY A 66 0.46 -11.65 -12.21
CA GLY A 66 0.18 -10.33 -12.77
C GLY A 66 1.42 -9.71 -13.43
N GLY A 67 2.59 -9.85 -12.79
CA GLY A 67 3.87 -9.45 -13.37
C GLY A 67 4.17 -10.16 -14.70
N LEU A 68 3.95 -11.48 -14.78
CA LEU A 68 4.09 -12.24 -16.03
C LEU A 68 3.11 -11.77 -17.11
N LEU A 69 1.84 -11.55 -16.75
CA LEU A 69 0.83 -11.03 -17.68
C LEU A 69 1.26 -9.67 -18.25
N GLY A 70 1.65 -8.72 -17.38
CA GLY A 70 2.07 -7.40 -17.81
C GLY A 70 3.36 -7.42 -18.63
N TRP A 71 4.43 -7.98 -18.07
CA TRP A 71 5.79 -7.83 -18.58
C TRP A 71 6.21 -8.90 -19.59
N VAL A 72 5.72 -10.13 -19.47
CA VAL A 72 6.16 -11.24 -20.35
C VAL A 72 5.18 -11.45 -21.50
N ILE A 73 3.91 -11.05 -21.34
CA ILE A 73 2.88 -11.26 -22.36
C ILE A 73 2.47 -9.93 -22.99
N ILE A 74 1.90 -9.01 -22.22
CA ILE A 74 1.26 -7.80 -22.78
C ILE A 74 2.31 -6.84 -23.37
N THR A 75 3.36 -6.50 -22.63
CA THR A 75 4.39 -5.55 -23.14
C THR A 75 5.06 -6.05 -24.42
N PRO A 76 5.54 -7.31 -24.52
CA PRO A 76 6.13 -7.81 -25.76
C PRO A 76 5.14 -7.84 -26.93
N LEU A 77 3.87 -8.19 -26.69
CA LEU A 77 2.83 -8.13 -27.73
C LEU A 77 2.61 -6.70 -28.24
N LEU A 78 2.61 -5.71 -27.34
CA LEU A 78 2.53 -4.30 -27.73
C LEU A 78 3.73 -3.89 -28.56
N ILE A 79 4.95 -4.18 -28.10
CA ILE A 79 6.19 -3.87 -28.83
C ILE A 79 6.18 -4.49 -30.23
N VAL A 80 5.75 -5.74 -30.37
CA VAL A 80 5.65 -6.39 -31.69
C VAL A 80 4.57 -5.73 -32.55
N SER A 81 3.49 -5.22 -31.98
CA SER A 81 2.42 -4.55 -32.75
C SER A 81 2.74 -3.09 -33.14
N THR A 82 3.40 -2.33 -32.28
CA THR A 82 3.65 -0.89 -32.46
C THR A 82 5.09 -0.56 -32.86
N GLY A 83 6.03 -1.47 -32.61
CA GLY A 83 7.47 -1.17 -32.60
C GLY A 83 7.91 -0.47 -31.30
N LEU A 84 9.22 -0.39 -31.10
CA LEU A 84 9.80 0.44 -30.04
C LEU A 84 9.68 1.94 -30.38
N PRO A 85 9.55 2.82 -29.38
CA PRO A 85 9.61 4.26 -29.60
C PRO A 85 10.88 4.69 -30.33
N ALA A 86 10.76 5.59 -31.30
CA ALA A 86 11.89 6.04 -32.11
C ALA A 86 12.99 6.68 -31.24
N GLY A 87 14.25 6.29 -31.47
CA GLY A 87 15.41 6.83 -30.76
C GLY A 87 15.62 6.29 -29.33
N SER A 88 14.80 5.35 -28.87
CA SER A 88 14.98 4.70 -27.57
C SER A 88 15.90 3.48 -27.66
N SER A 89 16.67 3.21 -26.60
CA SER A 89 17.32 1.91 -26.45
C SER A 89 16.27 0.82 -26.25
N ALA A 90 16.62 -0.45 -26.46
CA ALA A 90 15.68 -1.55 -26.26
C ALA A 90 15.08 -1.56 -24.84
N LEU A 91 15.91 -1.29 -23.82
CA LEU A 91 15.46 -1.23 -22.43
C LEU A 91 14.54 -0.03 -22.19
N ASP A 92 14.96 1.16 -22.62
CA ASP A 92 14.18 2.39 -22.40
C ASP A 92 12.83 2.34 -23.14
N GLY A 93 12.83 1.85 -24.38
CA GLY A 93 11.62 1.70 -25.17
C GLY A 93 10.66 0.67 -24.56
N PHE A 94 11.18 -0.42 -24.00
CA PHE A 94 10.37 -1.39 -23.26
C PHE A 94 9.73 -0.76 -22.03
N MET A 95 10.52 -0.02 -21.24
CA MET A 95 10.06 0.67 -20.04
C MET A 95 9.00 1.73 -20.35
N LEU A 96 9.17 2.49 -21.44
CA LEU A 96 8.21 3.48 -21.91
C LEU A 96 6.87 2.83 -22.26
N ILE A 97 6.88 1.75 -23.05
CA ILE A 97 5.63 1.07 -23.43
C ILE A 97 4.92 0.49 -22.20
N TRP A 98 5.66 -0.11 -21.28
CA TRP A 98 5.07 -0.58 -20.04
C TRP A 98 4.49 0.57 -19.20
N SER A 99 5.23 1.67 -19.07
CA SER A 99 4.84 2.82 -18.27
C SER A 99 3.58 3.51 -18.81
N ASP A 100 3.55 3.76 -20.11
CA ASP A 100 2.54 4.59 -20.76
C ASP A 100 1.27 3.83 -21.12
N TYR A 101 1.34 2.50 -21.22
CA TYR A 101 0.20 1.66 -21.63
C TYR A 101 -0.14 0.58 -20.62
N VAL A 102 0.80 -0.32 -20.29
CA VAL A 102 0.51 -1.52 -19.50
C VAL A 102 0.15 -1.19 -18.05
N ARG A 103 0.77 -0.16 -17.45
CA ARG A 103 0.36 0.31 -16.12
C ARG A 103 -1.10 0.76 -16.07
N TYR A 104 -1.64 1.35 -17.14
CA TYR A 104 -3.05 1.74 -17.21
C TYR A 104 -4.00 0.54 -17.29
N LEU A 105 -3.56 -0.58 -17.86
CA LEU A 105 -4.28 -1.84 -17.76
C LEU A 105 -4.36 -2.32 -16.30
N GLY A 106 -3.25 -2.22 -15.56
CA GLY A 106 -3.24 -2.44 -14.12
C GLY A 106 -4.22 -1.52 -13.37
N VAL A 107 -4.27 -0.23 -13.71
CA VAL A 107 -5.22 0.74 -13.11
C VAL A 107 -6.67 0.32 -13.34
N GLY A 108 -7.04 -0.02 -14.58
CA GLY A 108 -8.40 -0.48 -14.89
C GLY A 108 -8.81 -1.69 -14.04
N ALA A 109 -7.91 -2.64 -13.89
CA ALA A 109 -8.14 -3.80 -13.05
C ALA A 109 -8.25 -3.43 -11.55
N MET A 110 -7.40 -2.53 -11.06
CA MET A 110 -7.45 -2.04 -9.67
C MET A 110 -8.73 -1.26 -9.36
N VAL A 111 -9.25 -0.45 -10.29
CA VAL A 111 -10.50 0.30 -10.09
C VAL A 111 -11.67 -0.67 -9.91
N VAL A 112 -11.83 -1.62 -10.84
CA VAL A 112 -12.89 -2.64 -10.74
C VAL A 112 -12.70 -3.51 -9.50
N GLY A 113 -11.47 -3.93 -9.20
CA GLY A 113 -11.17 -4.69 -7.97
C GLY A 113 -11.49 -3.92 -6.69
N GLY A 114 -11.19 -2.63 -6.65
CA GLY A 114 -11.52 -1.73 -5.54
C GLY A 114 -13.04 -1.59 -5.36
N LEU A 115 -13.77 -1.33 -6.44
CA LEU A 115 -15.23 -1.27 -6.45
C LEU A 115 -15.87 -2.60 -6.02
N TYR A 116 -15.34 -3.72 -6.49
CA TYR A 116 -15.79 -5.05 -6.09
C TYR A 116 -15.53 -5.32 -4.59
N THR A 117 -14.40 -4.86 -4.06
CA THR A 117 -14.09 -4.98 -2.63
C THR A 117 -15.09 -4.18 -1.79
N ILE A 118 -15.42 -2.96 -2.21
CA ILE A 118 -16.46 -2.13 -1.57
C ILE A 118 -17.81 -2.85 -1.62
N TRP A 119 -18.17 -3.42 -2.78
CA TRP A 119 -19.41 -4.18 -2.94
C TRP A 119 -19.49 -5.38 -1.99
N LYS A 120 -18.38 -6.12 -1.82
CA LYS A 120 -18.31 -7.26 -0.90
C LYS A 120 -18.47 -6.82 0.56
N LEU A 121 -18.02 -5.62 0.91
CA LEU A 121 -18.03 -5.10 2.28
C LEU A 121 -19.21 -4.15 2.55
N ARG A 122 -20.14 -3.98 1.60
CA ARG A 122 -21.25 -3.01 1.69
C ARG A 122 -22.07 -3.14 2.97
N GLU A 123 -22.32 -4.36 3.44
CA GLU A 123 -23.12 -4.60 4.65
C GLU A 123 -22.38 -4.10 5.89
N ASN A 124 -21.09 -4.44 6.01
CA ASN A 124 -20.21 -3.94 7.06
C ASN A 124 -20.11 -2.41 7.07
N LEU A 125 -20.02 -1.79 5.88
CA LEU A 125 -20.01 -0.34 5.73
C LEU A 125 -21.33 0.28 6.19
N ILE A 126 -22.48 -0.27 5.79
CA ILE A 126 -23.81 0.20 6.19
C ILE A 126 -23.98 0.10 7.71
N HIS A 127 -23.54 -0.99 8.33
CA HIS A 127 -23.55 -1.15 9.78
C HIS A 127 -22.68 -0.10 10.47
N GLY A 128 -21.46 0.12 9.99
CA GLY A 128 -20.57 1.17 10.52
C GLY A 128 -21.19 2.57 10.44
N VAL A 129 -21.86 2.91 9.33
CA VAL A 129 -22.61 4.18 9.20
C VAL A 129 -23.77 4.26 10.20
N LYS A 130 -24.54 3.17 10.35
CA LYS A 130 -25.68 3.13 11.28
C LYS A 130 -25.22 3.36 12.73
N GLU A 131 -24.14 2.70 13.16
CA GLU A 131 -23.56 2.88 14.48
C GLU A 131 -23.06 4.32 14.69
N ALA A 132 -22.42 4.93 13.68
CA ALA A 132 -22.01 6.33 13.73
C ALA A 132 -23.21 7.28 14.01
N VAL A 133 -24.35 7.04 13.35
CA VAL A 133 -25.57 7.83 13.51
C VAL A 133 -26.24 7.59 14.88
N ILE A 134 -26.19 6.36 15.40
CA ILE A 134 -26.70 6.03 16.74
C ILE A 134 -25.84 6.71 17.81
N GLY A 135 -24.51 6.66 17.68
CA GLY A 135 -23.57 7.32 18.60
C GLY A 135 -23.81 8.83 18.71
N LEU A 136 -24.20 9.49 17.62
CA LEU A 136 -24.61 10.90 17.63
C LEU A 136 -25.87 11.20 18.45
N ARG A 137 -26.74 10.20 18.65
CA ARG A 137 -28.01 10.33 19.39
C ARG A 137 -27.91 9.88 20.85
N GLY A 138 -26.78 9.29 21.26
CA GLY A 138 -26.53 8.86 22.63
C GLY A 138 -26.36 10.05 23.57
N GLY A 139 -27.13 10.08 24.68
CA GLY A 139 -26.99 11.08 25.72
C GLY A 139 -25.72 10.88 26.55
N SER A 140 -25.13 11.97 27.04
CA SER A 140 -23.98 11.93 27.94
C SER A 140 -24.37 11.33 29.28
N VAL A 141 -23.92 10.12 29.58
CA VAL A 141 -23.96 9.56 30.94
C VAL A 141 -22.73 10.07 31.68
N GLU A 142 -22.91 10.79 32.79
CA GLU A 142 -21.78 11.15 33.67
C GLU A 142 -21.20 9.87 34.28
N THR A 143 -20.07 9.41 33.74
CA THR A 143 -19.34 8.26 34.26
C THR A 143 -18.43 8.70 35.41
N LYS A 144 -18.64 8.12 36.61
CA LYS A 144 -17.82 8.41 37.81
C LYS A 144 -16.47 7.69 37.79
N ILE A 145 -16.30 6.68 36.96
CA ILE A 145 -15.10 5.84 36.91
C ILE A 145 -14.07 6.47 35.97
N ARG A 146 -12.82 6.62 36.43
CA ARG A 146 -11.73 7.23 35.65
C ARG A 146 -11.44 6.52 34.31
N THR A 147 -11.75 5.23 34.20
CA THR A 147 -11.49 4.40 33.02
C THR A 147 -12.56 4.53 31.94
N ASP A 148 -13.70 5.16 32.27
CA ASP A 148 -14.83 5.34 31.35
C ASP A 148 -15.06 6.83 31.04
N ARG A 149 -14.04 7.67 31.29
CA ARG A 149 -14.10 9.12 31.12
C ARG A 149 -13.43 9.54 29.81
N ASP A 150 -14.27 9.82 28.82
CA ASP A 150 -13.89 10.37 27.52
C ASP A 150 -13.75 11.91 27.54
N LEU A 151 -13.21 12.45 26.44
CA LEU A 151 -13.32 13.88 26.15
C LEU A 151 -14.78 14.31 26.04
N ASP A 152 -15.04 15.55 26.44
CA ASP A 152 -16.36 16.15 26.32
C ASP A 152 -16.78 16.19 24.85
N ILE A 153 -17.83 15.44 24.53
CA ILE A 153 -18.34 15.26 23.16
C ILE A 153 -18.69 16.60 22.50
N LYS A 154 -19.18 17.60 23.26
CA LYS A 154 -19.50 18.92 22.72
C LYS A 154 -18.24 19.65 22.28
N LYS A 155 -17.15 19.54 23.05
CA LYS A 155 -15.85 20.13 22.69
C LYS A 155 -15.25 19.45 21.47
N VAL A 156 -15.42 18.13 21.34
CA VAL A 156 -14.98 17.37 20.17
C VAL A 156 -15.75 17.82 18.92
N PHE A 157 -17.08 17.90 18.96
CA PHE A 157 -17.87 18.38 17.81
C PHE A 157 -17.57 19.84 17.46
N LEU A 158 -17.35 20.70 18.45
CA LEU A 158 -16.93 22.08 18.21
C LEU A 158 -15.56 22.13 17.51
N ALA A 159 -14.60 21.31 17.93
CA ALA A 159 -13.29 21.23 17.30
C ALA A 159 -13.36 20.70 15.86
N ILE A 160 -14.19 19.68 15.60
CA ILE A 160 -14.44 19.16 14.24
C ILE A 160 -15.05 20.26 13.35
N GLY A 161 -16.03 21.02 13.87
CA GLY A 161 -16.61 22.15 13.14
C GLY A 161 -15.58 23.26 12.87
N PHE A 162 -14.71 23.54 13.84
CA PHE A 162 -13.63 24.53 13.67
C PHE A 162 -12.63 24.13 12.58
N MET A 163 -12.40 22.82 12.35
CA MET A 163 -11.53 22.33 11.28
C MET A 163 -12.03 22.65 9.86
N ILE A 164 -13.28 23.07 9.69
CA ILE A 164 -13.78 23.58 8.40
C ILE A 164 -12.96 24.80 7.94
N ILE A 165 -12.55 25.67 8.87
CA ILE A 165 -11.82 26.91 8.56
C ILE A 165 -10.45 26.63 7.92
N PRO A 166 -9.52 25.89 8.56
CA PRO A 166 -8.21 25.62 7.95
C PRO A 166 -8.34 24.80 6.65
N VAL A 167 -9.27 23.85 6.57
CA VAL A 167 -9.54 23.10 5.33
C VAL A 167 -9.99 24.03 4.20
N PHE A 168 -10.93 24.94 4.50
CA PHE A 168 -11.38 25.94 3.55
C PHE A 168 -10.23 26.82 3.06
N LEU A 169 -9.38 27.32 3.95
CA LEU A 169 -8.24 28.16 3.59
C LEU A 169 -7.26 27.43 2.67
N VAL A 170 -6.98 26.15 2.92
CA VAL A 170 -6.12 25.33 2.07
C VAL A 170 -6.73 25.15 0.68
N TYR A 171 -8.01 24.83 0.58
CA TYR A 171 -8.67 24.62 -0.72
C TYR A 171 -8.89 25.92 -1.48
N ALA A 172 -9.19 27.02 -0.80
CA ALA A 172 -9.28 28.34 -1.40
C ALA A 172 -7.92 28.75 -1.97
N TRP A 173 -6.84 28.49 -1.25
CA TRP A 173 -5.47 28.73 -1.72
C TRP A 173 -5.12 27.89 -2.96
N LEU A 174 -5.46 26.59 -2.95
CA LEU A 174 -5.16 25.68 -4.06
C LEU A 174 -5.99 25.94 -5.32
N SER A 175 -7.26 26.29 -5.17
CA SER A 175 -8.21 26.33 -6.29
C SER A 175 -8.58 27.72 -6.77
N GLN A 176 -8.36 28.74 -5.93
CA GLN A 176 -8.84 30.11 -6.15
C GLN A 176 -10.37 30.24 -6.29
N MET A 177 -11.13 29.17 -5.99
CA MET A 177 -12.59 29.13 -6.05
C MET A 177 -13.19 29.10 -4.64
N TYR A 178 -13.46 30.27 -4.06
CA TYR A 178 -13.89 30.37 -2.66
C TYR A 178 -15.20 29.63 -2.36
N ALA A 179 -16.24 29.80 -3.20
CA ALA A 179 -17.54 29.16 -2.96
C ALA A 179 -17.46 27.63 -3.01
N VAL A 180 -16.81 27.10 -4.05
CA VAL A 180 -16.56 25.65 -4.19
C VAL A 180 -15.71 25.16 -3.03
N SER A 181 -14.63 25.85 -2.68
CA SER A 181 -13.75 25.46 -1.58
C SER A 181 -14.46 25.37 -0.24
N LEU A 182 -15.38 26.31 0.05
CA LEU A 182 -16.16 26.29 1.30
C LEU A 182 -17.11 25.09 1.32
N PHE A 183 -17.84 24.87 0.22
CA PHE A 183 -18.73 23.72 0.09
C PHE A 183 -17.95 22.40 0.26
N MET A 184 -16.81 22.27 -0.43
CA MET A 184 -15.95 21.08 -0.36
C MET A 184 -15.32 20.90 1.03
N ALA A 185 -15.02 21.97 1.77
CA ALA A 185 -14.53 21.88 3.14
C ALA A 185 -15.59 21.34 4.11
N ILE A 186 -16.84 21.81 4.00
CA ILE A 186 -17.96 21.30 4.79
C ILE A 186 -18.23 19.82 4.45
N LEU A 187 -18.28 19.51 3.15
CA LEU A 187 -18.46 18.15 2.67
C LEU A 187 -17.33 17.23 3.15
N LEU A 188 -16.07 17.70 3.11
CA LEU A 188 -14.92 16.94 3.58
C LEU A 188 -15.08 16.54 5.04
N VAL A 189 -15.43 17.48 5.92
CA VAL A 189 -15.56 17.19 7.35
C VAL A 189 -16.65 16.16 7.60
N LEU A 190 -17.77 16.26 6.88
CA LEU A 190 -18.85 15.28 6.96
C LEU A 190 -18.40 13.89 6.47
N LEU A 191 -17.75 13.82 5.31
CA LEU A 191 -17.25 12.55 4.75
C LEU A 191 -16.14 11.94 5.62
N ALA A 192 -15.22 12.75 6.14
CA ALA A 192 -14.15 12.31 7.03
C ALA A 192 -14.72 11.79 8.36
N PHE A 193 -15.76 12.42 8.91
CA PHE A 193 -16.45 11.93 10.09
C PHE A 193 -17.06 10.55 9.85
N VAL A 194 -17.83 10.38 8.77
CA VAL A 194 -18.47 9.11 8.42
C VAL A 194 -17.41 8.03 8.16
N ALA A 195 -16.39 8.34 7.37
CA ALA A 195 -15.30 7.40 7.05
C ALA A 195 -14.50 6.99 8.29
N SER A 196 -14.22 7.92 9.20
CA SER A 196 -13.55 7.63 10.47
C SER A 196 -14.39 6.70 11.34
N ALA A 197 -15.70 6.93 11.44
CA ALA A 197 -16.58 6.06 12.20
C ALA A 197 -16.65 4.63 11.63
N ILE A 198 -16.78 4.50 10.31
CA ILE A 198 -16.76 3.19 9.63
C ILE A 198 -15.42 2.48 9.87
N ALA A 199 -14.31 3.16 9.58
CA ALA A 199 -12.98 2.58 9.68
C ALA A 199 -12.64 2.20 11.13
N GLY A 200 -13.06 3.03 12.08
CA GLY A 200 -12.91 2.73 13.49
C GLY A 200 -13.70 1.49 13.91
N TYR A 201 -14.99 1.43 13.58
CA TYR A 201 -15.83 0.27 13.89
C TYR A 201 -15.27 -1.02 13.27
N MET A 202 -14.82 -0.96 12.03
CA MET A 202 -14.18 -2.08 11.33
C MET A 202 -12.86 -2.50 11.97
N ALA A 203 -12.02 -1.54 12.36
CA ALA A 203 -10.80 -1.85 13.08
C ALA A 203 -11.09 -2.53 14.42
N GLY A 204 -12.14 -2.14 15.12
CA GLY A 204 -12.57 -2.77 16.37
C GLY A 204 -13.07 -4.21 16.20
N LEU A 205 -13.82 -4.49 15.12
CA LEU A 205 -14.39 -5.83 14.87
C LEU A 205 -13.43 -6.81 14.20
N LEU A 206 -12.67 -6.35 13.20
CA LEU A 206 -11.90 -7.20 12.28
C LEU A 206 -10.38 -7.00 12.43
N GLY A 207 -9.95 -6.04 13.26
CA GLY A 207 -8.56 -5.60 13.36
C GLY A 207 -8.20 -4.57 12.29
N SER A 208 -7.10 -3.84 12.50
CA SER A 208 -6.62 -2.81 11.56
C SER A 208 -6.20 -3.37 10.19
N SER A 209 -5.77 -4.63 10.14
CA SER A 209 -5.27 -5.27 8.91
C SER A 209 -6.37 -5.61 7.90
N ASN A 210 -7.60 -5.82 8.38
CA ASN A 210 -8.77 -6.11 7.53
C ASN A 210 -9.71 -4.90 7.37
N ASN A 211 -9.25 -3.71 7.78
CA ASN A 211 -10.03 -2.49 7.69
C ASN A 211 -10.17 -2.02 6.22
N PRO A 212 -11.38 -1.78 5.69
CA PRO A 212 -11.60 -1.40 4.28
C PRO A 212 -11.20 0.05 3.92
N ILE A 213 -10.10 0.56 4.46
CA ILE A 213 -9.65 1.95 4.27
C ILE A 213 -9.49 2.24 2.78
N SER A 214 -8.79 1.37 2.04
CA SER A 214 -8.53 1.54 0.61
C SER A 214 -9.81 1.63 -0.22
N GLY A 215 -10.82 0.79 0.08
CA GLY A 215 -12.13 0.84 -0.57
C GLY A 215 -12.89 2.12 -0.25
N VAL A 216 -12.93 2.52 1.02
CA VAL A 216 -13.61 3.76 1.44
C VAL A 216 -12.97 4.99 0.78
N THR A 217 -11.63 5.04 0.70
CA THR A 217 -10.92 6.14 0.03
C THR A 217 -11.28 6.22 -1.45
N VAL A 218 -11.34 5.10 -2.17
CA VAL A 218 -11.73 5.08 -3.59
C VAL A 218 -13.17 5.54 -3.79
N ALA A 219 -14.11 5.08 -2.95
CA ALA A 219 -15.51 5.54 -3.01
C ALA A 219 -15.62 7.05 -2.82
N VAL A 220 -14.94 7.59 -1.81
CA VAL A 220 -14.92 9.03 -1.52
C VAL A 220 -14.30 9.81 -2.68
N LEU A 221 -13.18 9.34 -3.21
CA LEU A 221 -12.51 9.98 -4.34
C LEU A 221 -13.41 10.04 -5.57
N LEU A 222 -14.10 8.95 -5.92
CA LEU A 222 -15.06 8.91 -7.04
C LEU A 222 -16.27 9.83 -6.79
N PHE A 223 -16.87 9.75 -5.61
CA PHE A 223 -18.01 10.58 -5.23
C PHE A 223 -17.68 12.07 -5.33
N VAL A 224 -16.53 12.46 -4.76
CA VAL A 224 -16.03 13.83 -4.80
C VAL A 224 -15.68 14.26 -6.23
N SER A 225 -15.13 13.37 -7.04
CA SER A 225 -14.84 13.63 -8.46
C SER A 225 -16.10 13.94 -9.27
N ILE A 226 -17.18 13.17 -9.06
CA ILE A 226 -18.46 13.38 -9.73
C ILE A 226 -19.09 14.72 -9.31
N ILE A 227 -19.03 15.06 -8.02
CA ILE A 227 -19.52 16.35 -7.52
C ILE A 227 -18.74 17.52 -8.14
N MET A 228 -17.41 17.41 -8.19
CA MET A 228 -16.57 18.45 -8.80
C MET A 228 -16.87 18.62 -10.29
N LEU A 229 -17.06 17.52 -11.02
CA LEU A 229 -17.47 17.55 -12.41
C LEU A 229 -18.87 18.17 -12.57
N ALA A 230 -19.81 17.90 -11.66
CA ALA A 230 -21.14 18.50 -11.66
C ALA A 230 -21.12 20.02 -11.42
N PHE A 231 -20.15 20.52 -10.65
CA PHE A 231 -19.87 21.96 -10.53
C PHE A 231 -19.12 22.55 -11.73
N GLY A 232 -18.83 21.76 -12.75
CA GLY A 232 -18.06 22.17 -13.93
C GLY A 232 -16.58 22.41 -13.67
N VAL A 233 -16.07 21.96 -12.51
CA VAL A 233 -14.65 22.12 -12.17
C VAL A 233 -13.86 21.01 -12.86
N THR A 234 -13.06 21.42 -13.84
CA THR A 234 -12.14 20.54 -14.58
C THR A 234 -10.70 21.01 -14.45
N GLY A 235 -9.75 20.19 -14.88
CA GLY A 235 -8.33 20.52 -14.85
C GLY A 235 -7.66 20.37 -13.47
N THR A 236 -6.41 20.83 -13.38
CA THR A 236 -5.50 20.52 -12.27
C THR A 236 -5.99 21.03 -10.91
N SER A 237 -6.67 22.18 -10.86
CA SER A 237 -7.22 22.73 -9.62
C SER A 237 -8.29 21.80 -9.01
N GLY A 238 -9.20 21.30 -9.84
CA GLY A 238 -10.22 20.33 -9.43
C GLY A 238 -9.62 19.00 -8.99
N MET A 239 -8.66 18.48 -9.77
CA MET A 239 -7.96 17.24 -9.43
C MET A 239 -7.22 17.33 -8.09
N THR A 240 -6.60 18.48 -7.81
CA THR A 240 -5.87 18.71 -6.55
C THR A 240 -6.80 18.73 -5.35
N ILE A 241 -7.98 19.37 -5.46
CA ILE A 241 -8.99 19.35 -4.38
C ILE A 241 -9.43 17.90 -4.12
N VAL A 242 -9.76 17.15 -5.16
CA VAL A 242 -10.25 15.77 -5.00
C VAL A 242 -9.22 14.87 -4.35
N ILE A 243 -7.97 14.91 -4.81
CA ILE A 243 -6.89 14.12 -4.23
C ILE A 243 -6.63 14.57 -2.78
N GLY A 244 -6.64 15.87 -2.52
CA GLY A 244 -6.52 16.43 -1.17
C GLY A 244 -7.61 15.93 -0.22
N MET A 245 -8.87 15.93 -0.68
CA MET A 245 -10.00 15.41 0.09
C MET A 245 -9.87 13.91 0.36
N ALA A 246 -9.54 13.13 -0.67
CA ALA A 246 -9.33 11.70 -0.52
C ALA A 246 -8.18 11.40 0.47
N ALA A 247 -7.11 12.20 0.43
CA ALA A 247 -5.98 12.08 1.37
C ALA A 247 -6.40 12.37 2.82
N VAL A 248 -7.14 13.46 3.07
CA VAL A 248 -7.63 13.80 4.42
C VAL A 248 -8.57 12.71 4.94
N VAL A 249 -9.48 12.20 4.11
CA VAL A 249 -10.40 11.12 4.51
C VAL A 249 -9.65 9.81 4.77
N CYS A 250 -8.68 9.46 3.92
CA CYS A 250 -7.84 8.28 4.10
C CYS A 250 -7.06 8.35 5.43
N CYS A 251 -6.40 9.48 5.71
CA CYS A 251 -5.67 9.70 6.95
C CYS A 251 -6.60 9.67 8.17
N GLY A 252 -7.76 10.32 8.10
CA GLY A 252 -8.75 10.29 9.19
C GLY A 252 -9.25 8.88 9.49
N ALA A 253 -9.60 8.12 8.44
CA ALA A 253 -10.03 6.73 8.55
C ALA A 253 -8.94 5.82 9.16
N ALA A 254 -7.70 5.93 8.69
CA ALA A 254 -6.58 5.16 9.19
C ALA A 254 -6.28 5.48 10.67
N ILE A 255 -6.15 6.77 11.01
CA ILE A 255 -5.88 7.23 12.37
C ILE A 255 -7.02 6.79 13.30
N SER A 256 -8.29 6.87 12.88
CA SER A 256 -9.41 6.42 13.69
C SER A 256 -9.35 4.93 14.03
N GLY A 257 -8.88 4.09 13.10
CA GLY A 257 -8.66 2.67 13.35
C GLY A 257 -7.56 2.42 14.38
N ASP A 258 -6.42 3.11 14.24
CA ASP A 258 -5.29 3.00 15.16
C ASP A 258 -5.60 3.54 16.55
N VAL A 259 -6.35 4.64 16.64
CA VAL A 259 -6.87 5.21 17.90
C VAL A 259 -7.70 4.17 18.63
N LEU A 260 -8.67 3.51 17.98
CA LEU A 260 -9.51 2.52 18.67
C LEU A 260 -8.74 1.28 19.12
N GLN A 261 -7.76 0.83 18.34
CA GLN A 261 -6.86 -0.24 18.75
C GLN A 261 -6.01 0.17 19.97
N SER A 262 -5.54 1.41 19.97
CA SER A 262 -4.83 1.99 21.10
C SER A 262 -5.73 2.13 22.32
N MET A 263 -6.99 2.58 22.16
CA MET A 263 -8.00 2.66 23.24
C MET A 263 -8.26 1.27 23.83
N ALA A 264 -8.37 0.23 23.00
CA ALA A 264 -8.57 -1.14 23.47
C ALA A 264 -7.39 -1.62 24.34
N ALA A 265 -6.15 -1.39 23.88
CA ALA A 265 -4.96 -1.67 24.69
C ALA A 265 -4.93 -0.83 25.98
N GLY A 266 -5.30 0.45 25.89
CA GLY A 266 -5.41 1.36 27.03
C GLY A 266 -6.42 0.87 28.07
N GLN A 267 -7.59 0.41 27.64
CA GLN A 267 -8.62 -0.16 28.50
C GLN A 267 -8.10 -1.39 29.23
N MET A 268 -7.41 -2.31 28.53
CA MET A 268 -6.80 -3.50 29.13
C MET A 268 -5.75 -3.15 30.20
N LEU A 269 -5.06 -2.02 30.05
CA LEU A 269 -4.04 -1.53 30.99
C LEU A 269 -4.62 -0.62 32.09
N GLY A 270 -5.93 -0.32 32.06
CA GLY A 270 -6.56 0.60 33.02
C GLY A 270 -6.17 2.07 32.82
N ALA A 271 -5.93 2.48 31.57
CA ALA A 271 -5.68 3.86 31.18
C ALA A 271 -6.93 4.75 31.34
N THR A 272 -6.73 6.06 31.28
CA THR A 272 -7.81 7.05 31.34
C THR A 272 -8.07 7.59 29.92
N PRO A 273 -9.22 7.30 29.30
CA PRO A 273 -9.45 7.53 27.86
C PRO A 273 -9.16 8.96 27.39
N TRP A 274 -9.66 9.99 28.08
CA TRP A 274 -9.43 11.38 27.67
C TRP A 274 -7.95 11.78 27.62
N LYS A 275 -7.10 11.23 28.50
CA LYS A 275 -5.66 11.49 28.49
C LYS A 275 -5.00 10.85 27.28
N GLN A 276 -5.46 9.66 26.92
CA GLN A 276 -4.93 8.93 25.79
C GLN A 276 -5.36 9.58 24.46
N GLN A 277 -6.62 10.02 24.34
CA GLN A 277 -7.10 10.82 23.21
C GLN A 277 -6.27 12.10 23.01
N LEU A 278 -5.95 12.82 24.10
CA LEU A 278 -5.06 13.99 24.02
C LEU A 278 -3.65 13.62 23.56
N ALA A 279 -3.06 12.56 24.12
CA ALA A 279 -1.72 12.13 23.74
C ALA A 279 -1.63 11.74 22.27
N GLU A 280 -2.62 11.03 21.75
CA GLU A 280 -2.71 10.64 20.34
C GLU A 280 -2.88 11.86 19.43
N MET A 281 -3.71 12.86 19.80
CA MET A 281 -3.81 14.12 19.07
C MET A 281 -2.48 14.87 18.99
N PHE A 282 -1.73 14.98 20.10
CA PHE A 282 -0.40 15.58 20.09
C PHE A 282 0.58 14.77 19.23
N GLY A 283 0.50 13.44 19.26
CA GLY A 283 1.29 12.55 18.42
C GLY A 283 1.07 12.81 16.92
N VAL A 284 -0.20 12.91 16.50
CA VAL A 284 -0.56 13.22 15.10
C VAL A 284 -0.06 14.60 14.68
N ILE A 285 -0.24 15.63 15.52
CA ILE A 285 0.23 16.99 15.24
C ILE A 285 1.75 17.02 15.10
N ALA A 286 2.49 16.30 15.95
CA ALA A 286 3.94 16.23 15.88
C ALA A 286 4.43 15.43 14.65
N ALA A 287 3.72 14.37 14.26
CA ALA A 287 4.12 13.49 13.16
C ALA A 287 3.79 14.08 11.77
N ALA A 288 2.74 14.89 11.63
CA ALA A 288 2.28 15.39 10.34
C ALA A 288 3.34 16.22 9.57
N PRO A 289 4.06 17.18 10.18
CA PRO A 289 5.13 17.91 9.49
C PRO A 289 6.30 17.00 9.09
N LEU A 290 6.66 16.03 9.93
CA LEU A 290 7.73 15.08 9.65
C LEU A 290 7.39 14.23 8.42
N LEU A 291 6.14 13.75 8.32
CA LEU A 291 5.66 13.01 7.15
C LEU A 291 5.81 13.84 5.87
N ALA A 292 5.40 15.12 5.90
CA ALA A 292 5.50 16.01 4.74
C ALA A 292 6.96 16.20 4.29
N ILE A 293 7.89 16.35 5.22
CA ILE A 293 9.33 16.48 4.93
C ILE A 293 9.87 15.18 4.31
N VAL A 294 9.54 14.03 4.89
CA VAL A 294 10.03 12.73 4.42
C VAL A 294 9.49 12.42 3.02
N VAL A 295 8.19 12.63 2.76
CA VAL A 295 7.60 12.38 1.44
C VAL A 295 8.23 13.29 0.38
N GLN A 296 8.42 14.57 0.67
CA GLN A 296 9.11 15.49 -0.24
C GLN A 296 10.57 15.11 -0.48
N ALA A 297 11.27 14.60 0.55
CA ALA A 297 12.64 14.11 0.39
C ALA A 297 12.68 12.89 -0.54
N LEU A 298 11.78 11.93 -0.35
CA LEU A 298 11.70 10.75 -1.21
C LEU A 298 11.39 11.11 -2.67
N ASP A 299 10.47 12.07 -2.90
CA ASP A 299 10.14 12.53 -4.25
C ASP A 299 11.30 13.27 -4.92
N LYS A 300 12.02 14.13 -4.19
CA LYS A 300 13.21 14.81 -4.72
C LYS A 300 14.35 13.84 -5.02
N ALA A 301 14.53 12.80 -4.20
CA ALA A 301 15.65 11.86 -4.34
C ALA A 301 15.40 10.79 -5.42
N TYR A 302 14.17 10.27 -5.53
CA TYR A 302 13.86 9.11 -6.38
C TYR A 302 12.70 9.32 -7.35
N HIS A 303 11.95 10.41 -7.22
CA HIS A 303 10.70 10.70 -7.93
C HIS A 303 9.59 9.66 -7.70
N ILE A 304 8.51 10.03 -7.01
CA ILE A 304 7.41 9.11 -6.69
C ILE A 304 6.67 8.69 -7.97
N GLY A 305 6.50 7.38 -8.15
CA GLY A 305 5.88 6.80 -9.34
C GLY A 305 6.87 6.45 -10.45
N SER A 306 8.15 6.76 -10.26
CA SER A 306 9.25 6.33 -11.12
C SER A 306 9.50 4.82 -11.03
N TYR A 307 10.43 4.34 -11.85
CA TYR A 307 10.91 2.96 -11.80
C TYR A 307 11.67 2.62 -10.51
N ASP A 308 12.27 3.63 -9.85
CA ASP A 308 13.02 3.47 -8.61
C ASP A 308 12.14 3.57 -7.35
N LEU A 309 11.04 4.32 -7.44
CA LEU A 309 10.06 4.47 -6.37
C LEU A 309 8.62 4.31 -6.90
N PRO A 310 8.23 3.09 -7.32
CA PRO A 310 6.90 2.85 -7.86
C PRO A 310 5.82 3.07 -6.78
N ALA A 311 4.71 3.67 -7.19
CA ALA A 311 3.64 4.09 -6.29
C ALA A 311 2.26 3.64 -6.81
N PRO A 312 1.94 2.33 -6.74
CA PRO A 312 0.71 1.76 -7.30
C PRO A 312 -0.54 2.46 -6.81
N GLN A 313 -0.62 2.71 -5.50
CA GLN A 313 -1.76 3.35 -4.88
C GLN A 313 -1.92 4.80 -5.35
N ALA A 314 -0.84 5.58 -5.37
CA ALA A 314 -0.89 6.96 -5.85
C ALA A 314 -1.29 7.04 -7.34
N PHE A 315 -0.80 6.10 -8.15
CA PHE A 315 -1.13 6.04 -9.57
C PHE A 315 -2.57 5.61 -9.82
N LEU A 316 -3.11 4.66 -9.06
CA LEU A 316 -4.53 4.31 -9.10
C LEU A 316 -5.41 5.54 -8.77
N MET A 317 -5.13 6.19 -7.64
CA MET A 317 -5.90 7.35 -7.19
C MET A 317 -5.82 8.50 -8.22
N GLY A 318 -4.62 8.81 -8.72
CA GLY A 318 -4.43 9.80 -9.76
C GLY A 318 -5.09 9.43 -11.10
N GLY A 319 -5.07 8.15 -11.47
CA GLY A 319 -5.71 7.63 -12.67
C GLY A 319 -7.23 7.80 -12.64
N ILE A 320 -7.86 7.50 -11.50
CA ILE A 320 -9.32 7.72 -11.34
C ILE A 320 -9.66 9.21 -11.49
N VAL A 321 -8.93 10.09 -10.79
CA VAL A 321 -9.19 11.54 -10.85
C VAL A 321 -8.95 12.10 -12.25
N ARG A 322 -7.85 11.70 -12.93
CA ARG A 322 -7.59 12.10 -14.32
C ARG A 322 -8.65 11.58 -15.28
N GLY A 323 -9.11 10.34 -15.10
CA GLY A 323 -10.17 9.76 -15.93
C GLY A 323 -11.50 10.50 -15.78
N VAL A 324 -11.92 10.83 -14.56
CA VAL A 324 -13.24 11.45 -14.30
C VAL A 324 -13.23 12.97 -14.55
N ILE A 325 -12.18 13.68 -14.12
CA ILE A 325 -12.13 15.16 -14.14
C ILE A 325 -11.24 15.69 -15.28
N GLY A 326 -10.15 14.98 -15.59
CA GLY A 326 -9.15 15.42 -16.55
C GLY A 326 -9.46 15.06 -18.00
N GLY A 327 -10.28 14.02 -18.25
CA GLY A 327 -10.61 13.53 -19.60
C GLY A 327 -9.46 12.82 -20.34
N GLU A 328 -8.23 12.95 -19.85
CA GLU A 328 -7.01 12.37 -20.43
C GLU A 328 -6.69 11.02 -19.78
N MET A 329 -7.14 9.93 -20.40
CA MET A 329 -6.74 8.58 -20.01
C MET A 329 -6.65 7.66 -21.22
N VAL A 330 -5.74 6.69 -21.19
CA VAL A 330 -5.60 5.67 -22.24
C VAL A 330 -6.70 4.62 -22.08
N TRP A 331 -7.95 5.04 -22.33
CA TRP A 331 -9.17 4.28 -22.08
C TRP A 331 -9.18 2.84 -22.61
N PRO A 332 -8.65 2.52 -23.81
CA PRO A 332 -8.62 1.14 -24.29
C PRO A 332 -7.92 0.18 -23.32
N PHE A 333 -6.79 0.59 -22.73
CA PHE A 333 -6.06 -0.25 -21.76
C PHE A 333 -6.79 -0.35 -20.43
N VAL A 334 -7.39 0.75 -19.97
CA VAL A 334 -8.17 0.75 -18.72
C VAL A 334 -9.40 -0.15 -18.86
N ILE A 335 -10.10 -0.09 -19.99
CA ILE A 335 -11.26 -0.96 -20.27
C ILE A 335 -10.80 -2.43 -20.38
N ALA A 336 -9.68 -2.70 -21.03
CA ALA A 336 -9.10 -4.04 -21.06
C ALA A 336 -8.76 -4.56 -19.66
N GLY A 337 -8.21 -3.70 -18.80
CA GLY A 337 -7.95 -3.99 -17.39
C GLY A 337 -9.23 -4.26 -16.59
N ALA A 338 -10.27 -3.46 -16.82
CA ALA A 338 -11.59 -3.65 -16.21
C ALA A 338 -12.20 -5.01 -16.61
N PHE A 339 -12.09 -5.38 -17.88
CA PHE A 339 -12.52 -6.69 -18.37
C PHE A 339 -11.71 -7.83 -17.75
N LEU A 340 -10.38 -7.69 -17.66
CA LEU A 340 -9.52 -8.64 -16.95
C LEU A 340 -9.96 -8.82 -15.50
N ALA A 341 -10.25 -7.73 -14.78
CA ALA A 341 -10.75 -7.81 -13.42
C ALA A 341 -12.09 -8.56 -13.31
N LEU A 342 -13.02 -8.36 -14.25
CA LEU A 342 -14.27 -9.13 -14.28
C LEU A 342 -14.02 -10.62 -14.46
N VAL A 343 -13.12 -11.01 -15.37
CA VAL A 343 -12.72 -12.41 -15.56
C VAL A 343 -12.13 -12.99 -14.27
N LEU A 344 -11.22 -12.25 -13.61
CA LEU A 344 -10.62 -12.67 -12.35
C LEU A 344 -11.66 -12.82 -11.23
N ILE A 345 -12.65 -11.92 -11.14
CA ILE A 345 -13.76 -12.03 -10.18
C ILE A 345 -14.58 -13.29 -10.42
N ILE A 346 -14.91 -13.60 -11.68
CA ILE A 346 -15.67 -14.82 -12.04
C ILE A 346 -14.89 -16.08 -11.68
N MET A 347 -13.56 -16.04 -11.78
CA MET A 347 -12.66 -17.14 -11.41
C MET A 347 -12.38 -17.22 -9.90
N ASP A 348 -12.97 -16.34 -9.08
CA ASP A 348 -12.69 -16.20 -7.64
C ASP A 348 -11.18 -15.95 -7.34
N ILE A 349 -10.50 -15.25 -8.25
CA ILE A 349 -9.10 -14.84 -8.10
C ILE A 349 -9.06 -13.42 -7.52
N PRO A 350 -8.26 -13.16 -6.47
CA PRO A 350 -8.07 -11.82 -5.94
C PRO A 350 -7.53 -10.84 -7.00
N VAL A 351 -8.37 -9.88 -7.40
CA VAL A 351 -8.04 -8.91 -8.46
C VAL A 351 -6.87 -8.01 -8.08
N LEU A 352 -6.86 -7.46 -6.86
CA LEU A 352 -5.88 -6.46 -6.44
C LEU A 352 -4.44 -6.99 -6.51
N PRO A 353 -4.10 -8.18 -5.98
CA PRO A 353 -2.77 -8.77 -6.13
C PRO A 353 -2.31 -8.88 -7.58
N VAL A 354 -3.16 -9.38 -8.48
CA VAL A 354 -2.83 -9.52 -9.91
C VAL A 354 -2.63 -8.14 -10.55
N ALA A 355 -3.52 -7.19 -10.27
CA ALA A 355 -3.43 -5.84 -10.82
C ALA A 355 -2.19 -5.08 -10.32
N ILE A 356 -1.80 -5.26 -9.06
CA ILE A 356 -0.53 -4.77 -8.50
C ILE A 356 0.66 -5.40 -9.22
N GLY A 357 0.59 -6.71 -9.50
CA GLY A 357 1.61 -7.40 -10.29
C GLY A 357 1.83 -6.81 -11.68
N ILE A 358 0.75 -6.49 -12.40
CA ILE A 358 0.80 -5.85 -13.73
C ILE A 358 1.44 -4.46 -13.64
N TYR A 359 1.11 -3.72 -12.58
CA TYR A 359 1.58 -2.36 -12.36
C TYR A 359 3.03 -2.26 -11.86
N LEU A 360 3.52 -3.22 -11.07
CA LEU A 360 4.85 -3.14 -10.47
C LEU A 360 5.95 -3.49 -11.47
N PRO A 361 7.16 -2.94 -11.33
CA PRO A 361 8.33 -3.46 -12.00
C PRO A 361 8.50 -4.96 -11.77
N PHE A 362 8.76 -5.72 -12.83
CA PHE A 362 8.93 -7.17 -12.74
C PHE A 362 10.08 -7.57 -11.79
N THR A 363 11.09 -6.71 -11.68
CA THR A 363 12.18 -6.88 -10.71
C THR A 363 11.71 -6.89 -9.25
N LEU A 364 10.57 -6.26 -8.93
CA LEU A 364 10.01 -6.24 -7.58
C LEU A 364 9.06 -7.41 -7.31
N THR A 365 8.46 -8.01 -8.35
CA THR A 365 7.54 -9.14 -8.16
C THR A 365 8.27 -10.44 -7.83
N VAL A 366 9.49 -10.63 -8.34
CA VAL A 366 10.32 -11.81 -8.04
C VAL A 366 10.67 -11.92 -6.54
N PRO A 367 11.15 -10.87 -5.85
CA PRO A 367 11.44 -10.97 -4.42
C PRO A 367 10.21 -11.23 -3.56
N ILE A 368 9.06 -10.68 -3.94
CA ILE A 368 7.77 -10.97 -3.31
C ILE A 368 7.44 -12.46 -3.44
N LEU A 369 7.59 -13.03 -4.66
CA LEU A 369 7.39 -14.47 -4.88
C LEU A 369 8.33 -15.31 -4.01
N VAL A 370 9.62 -14.97 -3.96
CA VAL A 370 10.61 -15.72 -3.16
C VAL A 370 10.26 -15.67 -1.68
N GLY A 371 9.80 -14.54 -1.15
CA GLY A 371 9.31 -14.44 0.23
C GLY A 371 8.14 -15.39 0.50
N GLY A 372 7.19 -15.44 -0.44
CA GLY A 372 6.06 -16.37 -0.37
C GLY A 372 6.48 -17.84 -0.46
N ILE A 373 7.48 -18.17 -1.28
CA ILE A 373 8.06 -19.52 -1.37
C ILE A 373 8.72 -19.91 -0.05
N VAL A 374 9.50 -19.01 0.56
CA VAL A 374 10.11 -19.24 1.88
C VAL A 374 9.03 -19.58 2.90
N ARG A 375 7.94 -18.79 2.94
CA ARG A 375 6.77 -19.07 3.80
C ARG A 375 6.17 -20.45 3.52
N ALA A 376 5.93 -20.81 2.26
CA ALA A 376 5.39 -22.12 1.91
C ALA A 376 6.28 -23.30 2.34
N LEU A 377 7.60 -23.15 2.21
CA LEU A 377 8.55 -24.20 2.62
C LEU A 377 8.55 -24.40 4.14
N ILE A 378 8.47 -23.30 4.90
CA ILE A 378 8.38 -23.33 6.37
C ILE A 378 7.06 -23.95 6.79
N ASP A 379 5.93 -23.49 6.26
CA ASP A 379 4.61 -23.99 6.62
C ASP A 379 4.48 -25.50 6.33
N ARG A 380 5.03 -25.96 5.18
CA ARG A 380 5.12 -27.40 4.87
C ARG A 380 5.95 -28.18 5.89
N LYS A 381 7.07 -27.62 6.35
CA LYS A 381 7.95 -28.27 7.32
C LYS A 381 7.33 -28.29 8.72
N LEU A 382 6.72 -27.19 9.16
CA LEU A 382 6.00 -27.08 10.43
C LEU A 382 4.83 -28.08 10.49
N ASN A 383 4.06 -28.20 9.42
CA ASN A 383 2.95 -29.17 9.34
C ASN A 383 3.42 -30.63 9.33
N LYS A 384 4.65 -30.90 8.86
CA LYS A 384 5.25 -32.23 8.91
C LYS A 384 5.78 -32.57 10.30
N GLU A 385 6.37 -31.60 11.01
CA GLU A 385 6.96 -31.79 12.34
C GLU A 385 5.89 -31.77 13.46
N SER A 386 4.78 -31.05 13.28
CA SER A 386 3.61 -31.08 14.18
C SER A 386 2.32 -31.09 13.35
N PRO A 387 1.58 -32.21 13.29
CA PRO A 387 0.33 -32.30 12.52
C PRO A 387 -0.87 -31.62 13.16
N GLU A 388 -0.72 -30.93 14.31
CA GLU A 388 -1.86 -30.32 15.00
C GLU A 388 -2.66 -29.38 14.09
N GLU A 389 -3.97 -29.42 14.29
CA GLU A 389 -5.01 -28.73 13.52
C GLU A 389 -4.65 -27.25 13.39
N ASN A 390 -4.55 -26.79 12.14
CA ASN A 390 -4.40 -25.38 11.81
C ASN A 390 -5.73 -24.70 12.12
N GLU A 391 -5.98 -24.39 13.39
CA GLU A 391 -6.91 -23.30 13.68
C GLU A 391 -6.32 -22.06 13.02
N GLU A 392 -7.03 -21.50 12.03
CA GLU A 392 -6.75 -20.16 11.52
C GLU A 392 -7.08 -19.17 12.64
N ILE A 393 -6.17 -19.08 13.62
CA ILE A 393 -6.24 -18.09 14.69
C ILE A 393 -5.97 -16.74 14.02
N SER A 394 -6.87 -15.79 14.24
CA SER A 394 -6.71 -14.43 13.72
C SER A 394 -5.39 -13.82 14.22
N ASP A 395 -4.71 -13.02 13.39
CA ASP A 395 -3.48 -12.30 13.77
C ASP A 395 -3.64 -11.50 15.08
N TRP A 396 -4.86 -11.04 15.36
CA TRP A 396 -5.26 -10.37 16.59
C TRP A 396 -5.28 -11.29 17.82
N GLU A 397 -5.88 -12.49 17.69
CA GLU A 397 -5.92 -13.47 18.77
C GLU A 397 -4.53 -13.99 19.10
N MET A 398 -3.68 -14.13 18.08
CA MET A 398 -2.25 -14.37 18.27
C MET A 398 -1.60 -13.21 19.05
N ALA A 399 -1.87 -11.94 18.75
CA ALA A 399 -1.23 -10.85 19.47
C ALA A 399 -1.57 -10.78 20.98
N ILE A 400 -2.77 -11.20 21.38
CA ILE A 400 -3.24 -11.07 22.78
C ILE A 400 -2.92 -12.29 23.64
N ARG A 401 -2.86 -13.49 23.06
CA ARG A 401 -2.67 -14.72 23.83
C ARG A 401 -1.25 -14.75 24.43
N LYS A 402 -1.17 -14.54 25.75
CA LYS A 402 0.08 -14.53 26.54
C LYS A 402 0.45 -15.90 27.12
N THR A 403 -0.49 -16.83 27.24
CA THR A 403 -0.29 -18.16 27.83
C THR A 403 -0.88 -19.26 26.94
N GLY A 404 -0.24 -20.43 26.90
CA GLY A 404 -0.63 -21.54 26.03
C GLY A 404 -0.40 -21.27 24.54
N ILE A 405 0.68 -20.54 24.21
CA ILE A 405 1.10 -20.26 22.84
C ILE A 405 1.69 -21.54 22.27
N LYS A 406 1.09 -22.07 21.20
CA LYS A 406 1.60 -23.29 20.57
C LYS A 406 2.97 -23.02 19.91
N PRO A 407 3.84 -24.03 19.76
CA PRO A 407 5.14 -23.88 19.10
C PRO A 407 5.04 -23.31 17.68
N LYS A 408 4.02 -23.73 16.91
CA LYS A 408 3.74 -23.20 15.57
C LYS A 408 3.41 -21.71 15.59
N GLU A 409 2.58 -21.29 16.55
CA GLU A 409 2.14 -19.91 16.70
C GLU A 409 3.33 -19.00 17.05
N LYS A 410 4.19 -19.43 17.97
CA LYS A 410 5.44 -18.72 18.32
C LYS A 410 6.34 -18.57 17.10
N ALA A 411 6.48 -19.62 16.29
CA ALA A 411 7.27 -19.59 15.05
C ALA A 411 6.70 -18.60 14.03
N HIS A 412 5.38 -18.60 13.82
CA HIS A 412 4.71 -17.66 12.92
C HIS A 412 4.89 -16.20 13.35
N ARG A 413 4.69 -15.90 14.65
CA ARG A 413 4.92 -14.56 15.21
C ARG A 413 6.36 -14.11 15.00
N THR A 414 7.35 -14.98 15.24
CA THR A 414 8.77 -14.66 15.00
C THR A 414 9.06 -14.36 13.53
N GLY A 415 8.48 -15.12 12.60
CA GLY A 415 8.63 -14.85 11.16
C GLY A 415 8.01 -13.53 10.73
N LEU A 416 6.83 -13.21 11.29
CA LEU A 416 6.15 -11.92 11.07
C LEU A 416 7.01 -10.76 11.59
N LEU A 417 7.51 -10.85 12.82
CA LEU A 417 8.37 -9.84 13.43
C LEU A 417 9.68 -9.63 12.67
N PHE A 418 10.35 -10.71 12.26
CA PHE A 418 11.58 -10.60 11.48
C PHE A 418 11.32 -9.92 10.14
N SER A 419 10.25 -10.31 9.44
CA SER A 419 9.85 -9.73 8.15
C SER A 419 9.49 -8.24 8.29
N ALA A 420 8.73 -7.87 9.33
CA ALA A 420 8.44 -6.47 9.65
C ALA A 420 9.73 -5.67 9.91
N GLY A 421 10.70 -6.26 10.63
CA GLY A 421 12.02 -5.66 10.84
C GLY A 421 12.83 -5.46 9.57
N LEU A 422 12.70 -6.36 8.58
CA LEU A 422 13.32 -6.18 7.26
C LEU A 422 12.72 -4.97 6.53
N ILE A 423 11.40 -4.85 6.52
CA ILE A 423 10.67 -3.73 5.90
C ILE A 423 11.06 -2.41 6.57
N ALA A 424 10.96 -2.34 7.89
CA ALA A 424 11.27 -1.13 8.66
C ALA A 424 12.75 -0.72 8.48
N GLY A 425 13.68 -1.67 8.56
CA GLY A 425 15.10 -1.39 8.43
C GLY A 425 15.48 -0.85 7.04
N GLU A 426 14.93 -1.41 5.97
CA GLU A 426 15.15 -0.91 4.61
C GLU A 426 14.48 0.46 4.39
N ALA A 427 13.26 0.66 4.88
CA ALA A 427 12.53 1.91 4.74
C ALA A 427 13.24 3.08 5.45
N ILE A 428 13.62 2.90 6.73
CA ILE A 428 14.35 3.92 7.51
C ILE A 428 15.64 4.29 6.80
N MET A 429 16.41 3.29 6.35
CA MET A 429 17.65 3.57 5.64
C MET A 429 17.43 4.21 4.28
N GLY A 430 16.35 3.86 3.58
CA GLY A 430 15.96 4.51 2.32
C GLY A 430 15.69 6.00 2.51
N VAL A 431 15.05 6.39 3.61
CA VAL A 431 14.83 7.80 3.99
C VAL A 431 16.16 8.49 4.32
N ILE A 432 17.03 7.88 5.12
CA ILE A 432 18.36 8.43 5.41
C ILE A 432 19.16 8.64 4.10
N SER A 433 19.13 7.64 3.22
CA SER A 433 19.80 7.70 1.91
C SER A 433 19.24 8.83 1.04
N ALA A 434 17.92 9.07 1.09
CA ALA A 434 17.29 10.18 0.37
C ALA A 434 17.84 11.53 0.83
N PHE A 435 17.98 11.75 2.14
CA PHE A 435 18.58 12.97 2.68
C PHE A 435 20.04 13.14 2.28
N LEU A 436 20.82 12.06 2.22
CA LEU A 436 22.21 12.12 1.72
C LEU A 436 22.27 12.51 0.25
N ILE A 437 21.40 11.94 -0.59
CA ILE A 437 21.29 12.28 -2.02
C ILE A 437 20.94 13.75 -2.20
N ILE A 438 19.94 14.25 -1.47
CA ILE A 438 19.51 15.67 -1.53
C ILE A 438 20.62 16.60 -1.01
N GLY A 439 21.37 16.16 0.00
CA GLY A 439 22.52 16.89 0.53
C GLY A 439 23.74 16.86 -0.40
N HIS A 440 23.66 16.21 -1.57
CA HIS A 440 24.78 15.99 -2.48
C HIS A 440 26.01 15.33 -1.82
N ILE A 441 25.77 14.51 -0.79
CA ILE A 441 26.82 13.78 -0.08
C ILE A 441 27.07 12.47 -0.82
N ASN A 442 28.14 12.45 -1.64
CA ASN A 442 28.53 11.24 -2.36
C ASN A 442 29.43 10.37 -1.48
N LEU A 443 28.91 9.22 -1.05
CA LEU A 443 29.64 8.18 -0.30
C LEU A 443 29.97 6.96 -1.17
N GLY A 444 29.78 7.07 -2.49
CA GLY A 444 30.00 6.00 -3.45
C GLY A 444 31.43 5.49 -3.42
N ILE A 445 31.59 4.18 -3.22
CA ILE A 445 32.89 3.49 -3.19
C ILE A 445 33.28 3.03 -4.61
N PHE A 446 32.31 2.57 -5.40
CA PHE A 446 32.51 2.18 -6.79
C PHE A 446 31.76 3.12 -7.74
N GLU A 447 32.28 3.29 -8.95
CA GLU A 447 31.55 3.96 -10.04
C GLU A 447 30.49 3.01 -10.64
N GLU A 448 30.89 1.78 -10.96
CA GLU A 448 29.99 0.71 -11.39
C GLU A 448 30.03 -0.46 -10.43
N ALA A 449 29.00 -0.56 -9.60
CA ALA A 449 28.90 -1.61 -8.61
C ALA A 449 28.49 -2.97 -9.23
N PRO A 450 29.10 -4.10 -8.84
CA PRO A 450 28.65 -5.43 -9.25
C PRO A 450 27.30 -5.78 -8.62
N SER A 451 26.47 -6.59 -9.29
CA SER A 451 25.14 -6.96 -8.79
C SER A 451 25.11 -8.26 -7.98
N TRP A 452 26.06 -9.17 -8.22
CA TRP A 452 26.11 -10.49 -7.59
C TRP A 452 26.26 -10.47 -6.05
N PRO A 453 26.99 -9.53 -5.40
CA PRO A 453 27.11 -9.56 -3.93
C PRO A 453 25.77 -9.27 -3.27
N GLY A 454 24.98 -8.36 -3.84
CA GLY A 454 23.64 -8.05 -3.38
C GLY A 454 22.71 -9.26 -3.42
N MET A 455 22.78 -10.05 -4.49
CA MET A 455 21.98 -11.28 -4.62
C MET A 455 22.38 -12.36 -3.62
N LEU A 456 23.68 -12.52 -3.34
CA LEU A 456 24.14 -13.47 -2.32
C LEU A 456 23.66 -13.08 -0.92
N ILE A 457 23.80 -11.80 -0.56
CA ILE A 457 23.32 -11.29 0.74
C ILE A 457 21.81 -11.45 0.85
N TRP A 458 21.07 -11.14 -0.23
CA TRP A 458 19.64 -11.31 -0.29
C TRP A 458 19.20 -12.78 -0.14
N GLY A 459 19.86 -13.71 -0.83
CA GLY A 459 19.63 -15.15 -0.67
C GLY A 459 19.95 -15.65 0.74
N TYR A 460 21.02 -15.14 1.35
CA TYR A 460 21.34 -15.42 2.75
C TYR A 460 20.27 -14.91 3.72
N ILE A 461 19.70 -13.72 3.49
CA ILE A 461 18.59 -13.20 4.31
C ILE A 461 17.33 -14.08 4.15
N ALA A 462 17.04 -14.57 2.94
CA ALA A 462 15.95 -15.52 2.71
C ALA A 462 16.16 -16.84 3.47
N PHE A 463 17.39 -17.36 3.46
CA PHE A 463 17.75 -18.51 4.29
C PHE A 463 17.60 -18.22 5.78
N LEU A 464 18.11 -17.09 6.27
CA LEU A 464 18.03 -16.68 7.68
C LEU A 464 16.59 -16.57 8.16
N LEU A 465 15.70 -15.97 7.35
CA LEU A 465 14.28 -15.86 7.65
C LEU A 465 13.68 -17.24 7.94
N GLY A 466 13.94 -18.23 7.09
CA GLY A 466 13.46 -19.60 7.34
C GLY A 466 14.16 -20.31 8.48
N TYR A 467 15.47 -20.11 8.63
CA TYR A 467 16.24 -20.71 9.72
C TYR A 467 15.77 -20.22 11.10
N ILE A 468 15.55 -18.91 11.27
CA ILE A 468 15.12 -18.32 12.54
C ILE A 468 13.74 -18.86 12.94
N VAL A 469 12.80 -18.94 12.00
CA VAL A 469 11.46 -19.45 12.26
C VAL A 469 11.49 -20.92 12.69
N LEU A 470 12.24 -21.76 11.97
CA LEU A 470 12.38 -23.18 12.29
C LEU A 470 13.15 -23.42 13.60
N ARG A 471 14.14 -22.58 13.89
CA ARG A 471 14.87 -22.63 15.17
C ARG A 471 13.94 -22.31 16.33
N GLU A 472 13.11 -21.28 16.20
CA GLU A 472 12.19 -20.88 17.27
C GLU A 472 11.10 -21.93 17.48
N PHE A 473 10.59 -22.52 16.39
CA PHE A 473 9.68 -23.67 16.47
C PHE A 473 10.28 -24.80 17.30
N ARG A 474 11.49 -25.27 16.94
CA ARG A 474 12.16 -26.37 17.65
C ARG A 474 12.42 -26.04 19.12
N LYS A 475 12.83 -24.80 19.40
CA LYS A 475 13.05 -24.34 20.77
C LYS A 475 11.75 -24.40 21.58
N ALA A 476 10.64 -23.91 21.02
CA ALA A 476 9.33 -23.95 21.67
C ALA A 476 8.84 -25.40 21.88
N SER A 477 9.02 -26.27 20.89
CA SER A 477 8.66 -27.69 20.99
C SER A 477 9.49 -28.49 22.01
N HIS A 478 10.62 -27.95 22.49
CA HIS A 478 11.40 -28.54 23.58
C HIS A 478 11.06 -27.93 24.95
N GLU A 479 10.36 -26.79 24.98
CA GLU A 479 9.92 -26.09 26.20
C GLU A 479 8.53 -26.56 26.67
N ASP A 480 7.69 -27.05 25.75
CA ASP A 480 6.44 -27.79 26.02
C ASP A 480 6.71 -29.28 26.33
#